data_AF-A0A3D1TNV5-F1
#
_entry.id   AF-A0A3D1TNV5-F1
#
_cell.length_a   1.000
_cell.length_b   1.000
_cell.length_c   1.000
_cell.angle_alpha   90.00
_cell.angle_beta   90.00
_cell.angle_gamma   90.00
#
_symmetry.space_group_name_H-M   'P 1'
#
loop_
_entity.id
_entity.type
_entity.pdbx_description
1 polymer ?
#
loop_
_entity_poly.entity_id
_entity_poly.type
_entity_poly.pdbx_seq_one_letter_code
_entity_poly.pdbx_strand_id
1 'polypeptide(L)'
;METRHLTMISLGGVIGTGLFLSSGYTIHQAGPLGAIIAYAIGSVLVYFIMLSLGELSVAMPYAGSFHLYAKRFIGPGTAFTIAVLYWLNWAVALASEFT
;
A
#
# COMPACT_ATOMS: atom_id res chain seq x y z
N MET A 1 -15.90 16.72 7.34
CA MET A 1 -15.88 15.28 6.97
C MET A 1 -15.97 14.50 8.27
N GLU A 2 -17.03 13.74 8.49
CA GLU A 2 -17.16 12.84 9.64
C GLU A 2 -16.13 11.70 9.55
N THR A 3 -15.59 11.26 10.69
CA THR A 3 -14.60 10.16 10.78
C THR A 3 -15.06 8.92 10.02
N ARG A 4 -16.36 8.62 10.09
CA ARG A 4 -16.98 7.48 9.40
C ARG A 4 -16.81 7.53 7.88
N HIS A 5 -16.91 8.70 7.26
CA HIS A 5 -16.74 8.84 5.81
C HIS A 5 -15.29 8.63 5.40
N LEU A 6 -14.34 9.13 6.19
CA LEU A 6 -12.90 8.90 5.95
C LEU A 6 -12.55 7.41 6.05
N THR A 7 -13.09 6.70 7.05
CA THR A 7 -12.89 5.24 7.18
C THR A 7 -13.54 4.46 6.04
N MET A 8 -14.72 4.87 5.57
CA MET A 8 -15.34 4.21 4.42
C MET A 8 -14.54 4.42 3.13
N ILE A 9 -13.98 5.60 2.90
CA ILE A 9 -13.12 5.88 1.74
C ILE A 9 -11.83 5.05 1.82
N SER A 10 -11.20 4.95 2.99
CA SER A 10 -9.97 4.15 3.13
C SER A 10 -10.22 2.66 2.93
N LEU A 11 -11.32 2.12 3.47
CA LEU A 11 -11.72 0.72 3.25
C LEU A 11 -12.00 0.45 1.77
N GLY A 12 -12.71 1.35 1.09
CA GLY A 12 -13.01 1.23 -0.33
C GLY A 12 -11.77 1.27 -1.23
N GLY A 13 -10.73 2.00 -0.83
CA GLY A 13 -9.47 2.04 -1.57
C GLY A 13 -8.56 0.83 -1.35
N VAL A 14 -8.68 0.12 -0.22
CA VAL A 14 -7.80 -1.00 0.14
C VAL A 14 -8.38 -2.36 -0.26
N ILE A 15 -9.71 -2.52 -0.21
CA ILE A 15 -10.37 -3.78 -0.56
C ILE A 15 -10.60 -3.83 -2.07
N GLY A 16 -9.58 -4.29 -2.82
CA GLY A 16 -9.65 -4.47 -4.27
C GLY A 16 -10.06 -5.88 -4.70
N THR A 17 -10.39 -6.04 -5.99
CA THR A 17 -10.69 -7.33 -6.64
C THR A 17 -9.55 -8.35 -6.50
N GLY A 18 -8.30 -7.86 -6.46
CA GLY A 18 -7.11 -8.66 -6.25
C GLY A 18 -7.12 -9.46 -4.94
N LEU A 19 -7.80 -9.00 -3.88
CA LEU A 19 -7.92 -9.78 -2.64
C LEU A 19 -8.73 -11.07 -2.88
N PHE A 20 -9.83 -10.98 -3.63
CA PHE A 20 -10.69 -12.14 -3.92
C PHE A 20 -10.04 -13.10 -4.94
N LEU A 21 -9.38 -12.56 -5.97
CA LEU A 21 -8.71 -13.38 -6.99
C LEU A 21 -7.44 -14.05 -6.44
N SER A 22 -6.64 -13.29 -5.68
CA SER A 22 -5.37 -13.78 -5.14
C SER A 22 -5.58 -14.73 -3.95
N SER A 23 -6.57 -14.50 -3.09
CA SER A 23 -6.82 -15.38 -1.94
C SER A 23 -7.09 -16.83 -2.34
N GLY A 24 -7.89 -17.06 -3.39
CA GLY A 24 -8.12 -18.41 -3.92
C GLY A 24 -6.82 -19.07 -4.43
N TYR A 25 -6.01 -18.32 -5.17
CA TYR A 25 -4.71 -18.78 -5.67
C TYR A 25 -3.72 -19.10 -4.54
N THR A 26 -3.66 -18.25 -3.52
CA THR A 26 -2.80 -18.43 -2.34
C THR A 26 -3.23 -19.63 -1.51
N ILE A 27 -4.52 -19.82 -1.28
CA ILE A 27 -5.04 -20.99 -0.54
C ILE A 27 -4.75 -22.29 -1.32
N HIS A 28 -4.90 -22.29 -2.65
CA HIS A 28 -4.66 -23.47 -3.47
C HIS A 28 -3.18 -23.90 -3.46
N GLN A 29 -2.22 -22.97 -3.46
CA GLN A 29 -0.79 -23.31 -3.44
C GLN A 29 -0.21 -23.52 -2.04
N ALA A 30 -0.50 -22.63 -1.10
CA ALA A 30 0.10 -22.64 0.23
C ALA A 30 -0.71 -23.44 1.26
N GLY A 31 -1.94 -23.85 0.90
CA GLY A 31 -2.90 -24.44 1.82
C GLY A 31 -3.57 -23.40 2.73
N PRO A 32 -4.65 -23.78 3.45
CA PRO A 32 -5.41 -22.85 4.30
C PRO A 32 -4.56 -22.21 5.41
N LEU A 33 -3.71 -23.01 6.07
CA LEU A 33 -2.86 -22.54 7.15
C LEU A 33 -1.72 -21.65 6.63
N GLY A 34 -1.12 -22.01 5.49
CA GLY A 34 -0.07 -21.23 4.85
C GLY A 34 -0.56 -19.87 4.37
N ALA A 35 -1.79 -19.81 3.84
CA ALA A 35 -2.42 -18.54 3.45
C ALA A 35 -2.60 -17.59 4.65
N ILE A 36 -3.14 -18.09 5.78
CA ILE A 36 -3.33 -17.27 6.99
C ILE A 36 -2.00 -16.70 7.49
N ILE A 37 -0.96 -17.53 7.56
CA ILE A 37 0.37 -17.09 8.02
C ILE A 37 0.96 -16.05 7.06
N ALA A 38 0.84 -16.26 5.75
CA ALA A 38 1.33 -15.31 4.75
C ALA A 38 0.63 -13.95 4.86
N TYR A 39 -0.70 -13.94 4.98
CA TYR A 39 -1.46 -12.70 5.18
C TYR A 39 -1.18 -12.03 6.53
N ALA A 40 -0.99 -12.80 7.60
CA ALA A 40 -0.64 -12.26 8.91
C ALA A 40 0.73 -11.57 8.89
N ILE A 41 1.75 -12.21 8.32
CA ILE A 41 3.09 -11.62 8.22
C ILE A 41 3.08 -10.39 7.31
N GLY A 42 2.42 -10.50 6.15
CA GLY A 42 2.30 -9.39 5.21
C GLY A 42 1.58 -8.18 5.80
N SER A 43 0.46 -8.40 6.50
CA SER A 43 -0.31 -7.32 7.13
C SER A 43 0.45 -6.65 8.28
N VAL A 44 1.19 -7.40 9.10
CA VAL A 44 2.04 -6.84 10.16
C VAL A 44 3.14 -5.94 9.57
N LEU A 45 3.79 -6.38 8.49
CA LEU A 45 4.81 -5.59 7.81
C LEU A 45 4.22 -4.28 7.24
N VAL A 46 3.09 -4.36 6.54
CA VAL A 46 2.43 -3.17 5.98
C VAL A 46 1.92 -2.24 7.08
N TYR A 47 1.46 -2.77 8.21
CA TYR A 47 1.05 -1.98 9.37
C TYR A 47 2.20 -1.11 9.89
N PHE A 48 3.39 -1.66 10.06
CA PHE A 48 4.56 -0.87 10.49
C PHE A 48 4.94 0.23 9.49
N ILE A 49 4.84 -0.05 8.18
CA ILE A 49 5.09 0.95 7.14
C ILE A 49 4.09 2.10 7.25
N MET A 50 2.79 1.80 7.37
CA MET A 50 1.75 2.83 7.46
C MET A 50 1.82 3.64 8.75
N LEU A 51 2.21 3.01 9.86
CA LEU A 51 2.47 3.72 11.12
C LEU A 51 3.59 4.76 10.94
N SER A 52 4.73 4.35 10.38
CA SER A 52 5.87 5.24 10.13
C SER A 52 5.53 6.38 9.15
N LEU A 53 4.82 6.07 8.06
CA LEU A 53 4.35 7.07 7.11
C LEU A 53 3.33 8.05 7.73
N GLY A 54 2.48 7.55 8.63
CA GLY A 54 1.53 8.37 9.39
C GLY A 54 2.23 9.38 10.29
N GLU A 55 3.22 8.94 11.06
CA GLU A 55 4.03 9.82 11.92
C GLU A 55 4.76 10.89 11.10
N LEU A 56 5.37 10.51 9.97
CA LEU A 56 6.02 11.43 9.05
C LEU A 56 5.05 12.46 8.46
N SER A 57 3.84 12.03 8.12
CA SER A 57 2.81 12.91 7.55
C SER A 57 2.27 13.93 8.55
N VAL A 58 2.22 13.58 9.84
CA VAL A 58 1.85 14.51 10.92
C VAL A 58 3.01 15.46 11.24
N ALA A 59 4.25 14.95 11.28
CA ALA A 59 5.43 15.74 11.60
C ALA A 59 5.78 16.77 10.50
N MET A 60 5.54 16.45 9.23
CA MET A 60 5.83 17.33 8.10
C MET A 60 4.68 17.31 7.09
N PRO A 61 3.63 18.13 7.29
CA PRO A 61 2.46 18.18 6.42
C PRO A 61 2.76 18.95 5.13
N TYR A 62 3.65 18.41 4.29
CA TYR A 62 3.91 18.94 2.96
C TYR A 62 2.83 18.46 1.99
N ALA A 63 2.35 19.36 1.13
CA ALA A 63 1.50 19.01 0.00
C ALA A 63 2.33 18.29 -1.07
N GLY A 64 2.54 16.98 -0.90
CA GLY A 64 3.21 16.15 -1.89
C GLY A 64 3.27 14.67 -1.51
N SER A 65 3.70 13.82 -2.45
CA SER A 65 3.73 12.36 -2.29
C SER A 65 4.98 11.89 -1.52
N PHE A 66 4.99 10.62 -1.08
CA PHE A 66 6.00 10.02 -0.21
C PHE A 66 7.45 10.14 -0.72
N HIS A 67 7.64 10.36 -2.03
CA HIS A 67 8.95 10.63 -2.62
C HIS A 67 9.61 11.91 -2.05
N LEU A 68 8.84 12.88 -1.52
CA LEU A 68 9.38 14.08 -0.87
C LEU A 68 10.04 13.75 0.45
N TYR A 69 9.45 12.84 1.24
CA TYR A 69 10.09 12.33 2.46
C TYR A 69 11.36 11.57 2.11
N ALA A 70 11.32 10.71 1.08
CA ALA A 70 12.51 10.00 0.61
C ALA A 70 13.62 10.94 0.10
N LYS A 71 13.25 12.04 -0.57
CA LYS A 71 14.20 13.08 -1.00
C LYS A 71 14.89 13.73 0.18
N ARG A 72 14.16 13.95 1.28
CA ARG A 72 14.65 14.64 2.48
C ARG A 72 15.53 13.75 3.36
N PHE A 73 15.17 12.48 3.55
CA PHE A 73 15.84 11.59 4.49
C PHE A 73 16.89 10.66 3.87
N ILE A 74 16.76 10.30 2.59
CA ILE A 74 17.64 9.33 1.93
C ILE A 74 18.47 10.02 0.85
N GLY A 75 17.79 10.73 -0.06
CA GLY A 75 18.47 11.48 -1.11
C GLY A 75 17.65 11.64 -2.40
N PRO A 76 18.16 12.43 -3.36
CA PRO A 76 17.44 12.73 -4.60
C PRO A 76 17.30 11.52 -5.54
N GLY A 77 18.29 10.63 -5.59
CA GLY A 77 18.23 9.43 -6.45
C GLY A 77 17.13 8.47 -6.02
N THR A 78 17.03 8.17 -4.72
CA THR A 78 15.98 7.32 -4.17
C THR A 78 14.59 7.93 -4.30
N ALA A 79 14.48 9.26 -4.23
CA ALA A 79 13.21 9.95 -4.47
C ALA A 79 12.71 9.75 -5.92
N PHE A 80 13.61 9.84 -6.91
CA PHE A 80 13.26 9.57 -8.30
C PHE A 80 12.82 8.12 -8.50
N THR A 81 13.57 7.16 -7.96
CA THR A 81 13.21 5.74 -8.03
C THR A 81 11.85 5.45 -7.41
N ILE A 82 11.57 5.99 -6.22
CA ILE A 82 10.28 5.81 -5.54
C ILE A 82 9.15 6.44 -6.36
N ALA A 83 9.35 7.63 -6.93
CA ALA A 83 8.34 8.27 -7.78
C ALA A 83 8.02 7.43 -9.02
N VAL A 84 9.04 6.90 -9.70
CA VAL A 84 8.86 6.04 -10.88
C VAL A 84 8.19 4.72 -10.52
N LEU A 85 8.65 4.03 -9.46
CA LEU A 85 8.05 2.77 -9.01
C LEU A 85 6.60 2.95 -8.56
N TYR A 86 6.29 4.05 -7.88
CA TYR A 86 4.93 4.35 -7.45
C TYR A 86 4.01 4.60 -8.65
N TRP A 87 4.48 5.38 -9.63
CA TRP A 87 3.73 5.59 -10.87
C TRP A 87 3.52 4.28 -11.64
N LEU A 88 4.55 3.44 -11.78
CA LEU A 88 4.44 2.13 -12.42
C LEU A 88 3.48 1.20 -11.70
N ASN A 89 3.49 1.19 -10.36
CA ASN A 89 2.57 0.38 -9.57
C ASN A 89 1.11 0.74 -9.89
N TRP A 90 0.76 2.03 -9.92
CA TRP A 90 -0.58 2.46 -10.28
C TRP A 90 -0.93 2.21 -11.75
N ALA A 91 0.02 2.39 -12.67
CA ALA A 91 -0.18 2.10 -14.09
C ALA A 91 -0.50 0.61 -14.32
N VAL A 92 0.24 -0.28 -13.66
CA VAL A 92 0.02 -1.73 -13.74
C VAL A 92 -1.26 -2.14 -13.00
N ALA A 93 -1.54 -1.57 -11.83
CA ALA A 93 -2.77 -1.84 -11.08
C ALA A 93 -4.01 -1.49 -11.90
N LEU A 94 -4.05 -0.29 -12.49
CA LEU A 94 -5.13 0.13 -13.39
C LEU A 94 -5.21 -0.79 -14.61
N ALA A 95 -4.08 -1.14 -15.24
CA ALA A 95 -4.07 -2.08 -16.37
C ALA A 95 -4.65 -3.45 -16.00
N SER A 96 -4.34 -3.95 -14.80
CA SER A 96 -4.84 -5.23 -14.29
C SER A 96 -6.33 -5.22 -13.98
N GLU A 97 -6.97 -4.07 -13.82
CA GLU A 97 -8.42 -3.98 -13.62
C GLU A 97 -9.21 -4.10 -14.93
N PHE A 98 -8.56 -3.93 -16.10
CA PHE A 98 -9.21 -4.03 -17.43
C PHE A 98 -9.28 -5.45 -18.01
N THR A 99 -8.62 -6.42 -17.38
CA THR A 99 -8.56 -7.85 -17.79
C THR A 99 -9.09 -8.75 -16.69
#